data_AF-A0A1Q8QHX8-F1
#
_entry.id   AF-A0A1Q8QHX8-F1
#
_cell.length_a   1.000
_cell.length_b   1.000
_cell.length_c   1.000
_cell.angle_alpha   90.00
_cell.angle_beta   90.00
_cell.angle_gamma   90.00
#
_symmetry.space_group_name_H-M   'P 1'
#
loop_
_entity.id
_entity.type
_entity.pdbx_description
1 polymer ?
#
loop_
_entity_poly.entity_id
_entity_poly.type
_entity_poly.pdbx_seq_one_letter_code
_entity_poly.pdbx_strand_id
1 'polypeptide(L)' 'MFMETGPGYKGKRLSLTMLREEEDTELLQDLCRRCHPKELAKEQSKRFLVFFRIDKELPLIGVNQTTND' A
#
# COMPACT_ATOMS: atom_id res chain seq x y z
N MET A 1 5.17 -0.83 9.55
CA MET A 1 6.34 -0.59 8.67
C MET A 1 7.20 -1.84 8.73
N PHE A 2 7.29 -2.60 7.65
CA PHE A 2 8.18 -3.77 7.57
C PHE A 2 9.60 -3.26 7.38
N MET A 3 10.49 -3.57 8.31
CA MET A 3 11.91 -3.28 8.21
C MET A 3 12.62 -4.61 8.03
N GLU A 4 13.15 -4.85 6.83
CA GLU A 4 14.07 -5.95 6.60
C GLU A 4 15.35 -5.67 7.41
N THR A 5 15.78 -6.60 8.24
CA THR A 5 16.96 -6.45 9.10
C THR A 5 18.23 -6.35 8.24
N GLY A 6 18.78 -5.14 8.09
CA GLY A 6 20.04 -4.86 7.40
C GLY A 6 20.34 -3.35 7.39
N PRO A 7 21.60 -2.93 7.16
CA PRO A 7 21.93 -1.51 7.05
C PRO A 7 21.21 -0.90 5.83
N GLY A 8 20.34 0.08 6.09
CA GLY A 8 19.64 0.87 5.06
C GLY A 8 18.18 0.47 4.81
N TYR A 9 17.49 1.30 4.02
CA TYR A 9 16.11 1.05 3.60
C TYR A 9 16.09 0.51 2.17
N LYS A 10 15.71 -0.77 2.01
CA LYS A 10 15.41 -1.35 0.70
C LYS A 10 13.93 -1.19 0.39
N GLY A 11 13.61 -0.64 -0.77
CA GLY A 11 12.23 -0.53 -1.21
C GLY A 11 12.08 0.25 -2.51
N LYS A 12 10.83 0.46 -2.91
CA LYS A 12 10.44 1.31 -4.04
C LYS A 12 9.61 2.49 -3.56
N ARG A 13 9.75 3.62 -4.25
CA ARG A 13 8.82 4.77 -4.16
C ARG A 13 7.96 4.78 -5.41
N LEU A 14 6.64 4.66 -5.23
CA LEU A 14 5.67 4.69 -6.32
C LEU A 14 5.03 6.08 -6.43
N SER A 15 4.99 6.63 -7.64
CA SER A 15 4.12 7.76 -7.96
C SER A 15 2.78 7.20 -8.45
N LEU A 16 1.70 7.59 -7.79
CA LEU A 16 0.36 7.03 -8.01
C LEU A 16 -0.63 8.12 -8.40
N THR A 17 -1.48 7.82 -9.38
CA THR A 17 -2.70 8.59 -9.68
C THR A 17 -3.90 7.80 -9.18
N MET A 18 -4.72 8.40 -8.31
CA MET A 18 -6.00 7.82 -7.91
C MET A 18 -6.98 7.85 -9.09
N LEU A 19 -7.56 6.70 -9.41
CA LEU A 19 -8.49 6.54 -10.52
C LEU A 19 -9.94 6.69 -10.07
N ARG A 20 -10.30 6.04 -8.95
CA ARG A 20 -11.63 6.10 -8.35
C ARG A 20 -11.60 5.55 -6.92
N GLU A 21 -12.67 5.86 -6.21
CA GLU A 21 -12.98 5.37 -4.87
C GLU A 21 -14.40 4.81 -4.89
N GLU A 22 -14.58 3.68 -4.21
CA GLU A 22 -15.84 2.98 -4.05
C GLU A 22 -16.11 2.77 -2.55
N GLU A 23 -17.34 2.98 -2.11
CA GLU A 23 -17.78 2.77 -0.71
C GLU A 23 -18.73 1.57 -0.67
N ASP A 24 -18.48 0.64 0.26
CA ASP A 24 -19.37 -0.48 0.60
C ASP A 24 -19.88 -1.32 -0.60
N THR A 25 -19.04 -1.57 -1.60
CA THR A 25 -19.37 -2.40 -2.79
C THR A 25 -19.20 -3.90 -2.55
N GLU A 26 -19.86 -4.75 -3.36
CA GLU A 26 -19.68 -6.21 -3.30
C GLU A 26 -18.21 -6.62 -3.55
N LEU A 27 -17.54 -5.92 -4.47
CA LEU A 27 -16.12 -6.13 -4.75
C LEU A 27 -15.24 -5.89 -3.51
N LEU A 28 -15.60 -4.91 -2.68
CA LEU A 28 -14.92 -4.64 -1.42
C LEU A 28 -15.03 -5.84 -0.48
N GLN A 29 -16.20 -6.49 -0.41
CA GLN A 29 -16.43 -7.68 0.41
C GLN A 29 -15.61 -8.88 -0.10
N ASP A 30 -15.57 -9.10 -1.41
CA ASP A 30 -14.79 -10.17 -2.03
C ASP A 30 -13.28 -10.04 -1.79
N LEU A 31 -12.76 -8.82 -1.87
CA LEU A 31 -11.36 -8.50 -1.55
C LEU A 31 -11.09 -8.59 -0.03
N CYS A 32 -12.02 -8.11 0.79
CA CYS A 32 -11.94 -8.17 2.25
C CYS A 32 -12.11 -9.58 2.81
N ARG A 33 -12.56 -10.57 2.02
CA ARG A 33 -12.65 -11.97 2.46
C ARG A 33 -11.31 -12.55 2.93
N ARG A 34 -10.19 -11.93 2.53
CA ARG A 34 -8.82 -12.27 2.98
C ARG A 34 -8.29 -11.36 4.10
N CYS A 35 -9.03 -10.35 4.53
CA CYS A 35 -8.64 -9.49 5.64
C CYS A 35 -8.69 -10.26 6.96
N HIS A 36 -7.80 -9.92 7.89
CA HIS A 36 -7.74 -10.61 9.18
C HIS A 36 -9.04 -10.40 9.97
N PRO A 37 -9.55 -11.41 10.72
CA PRO A 37 -10.79 -11.32 11.48
C PRO A 37 -10.86 -10.14 12.46
N LYS A 38 -9.70 -9.66 12.96
CA LYS A 38 -9.60 -8.48 13.82
C LYS A 38 -9.98 -7.17 13.11
N GLU A 39 -9.81 -7.11 11.80
CA GLU A 39 -10.25 -5.99 10.96
C GLU A 39 -11.73 -6.11 10.58
N LEU A 40 -12.28 -7.33 10.52
CA LEU A 40 -13.72 -7.54 10.36
C LEU A 40 -14.53 -7.17 11.61
N ALA A 41 -13.98 -7.38 12.81
CA ALA A 41 -14.67 -7.10 14.08
C ALA A 41 -15.04 -5.60 14.30
N LYS A 42 -14.53 -4.68 13.48
CA LYS A 42 -15.06 -3.31 13.36
C LYS A 42 -16.19 -3.29 12.34
N GLU A 43 -17.30 -3.94 12.64
CA GLU A 43 -18.47 -4.06 11.73
C GLU A 43 -19.20 -2.72 11.48
N GLN A 44 -18.76 -1.61 12.08
CA GLN A 44 -19.44 -0.30 12.01
C GLN A 44 -18.63 0.80 11.31
N SER A 45 -17.44 0.51 10.78
CA SER A 45 -16.66 1.51 10.02
C SER A 45 -16.92 1.37 8.53
N LYS A 46 -17.35 2.47 7.88
CA LYS A 46 -17.37 2.62 6.41
C LYS A 46 -16.04 2.19 5.82
N ARG A 47 -16.08 1.40 4.75
CA ARG A 47 -14.88 0.92 4.06
C ARG A 47 -14.81 1.50 2.66
N PHE A 48 -13.59 1.78 2.24
CA PHE A 48 -13.32 2.37 0.93
C PHE A 48 -12.38 1.47 0.14
N LEU A 49 -12.72 1.26 -1.12
CA LEU A 49 -11.87 0.60 -2.11
C LEU A 49 -11.35 1.67 -3.06
N VAL A 50 -10.04 1.91 -3.03
CA VAL A 50 -9.39 2.95 -3.82
C VAL A 50 -8.51 2.32 -4.89
N PHE A 51 -8.69 2.76 -6.13
CA PHE A 51 -7.95 2.27 -7.29
C PHE A 51 -6.87 3.29 -7.65
N PHE A 52 -5.65 2.82 -7.86
CA PHE A 52 -4.53 3.65 -8.30
C PHE A 52 -3.93 3.12 -9.60
N ARG A 53 -3.51 4.04 -10.46
CA ARG A 53 -2.55 3.76 -11.54
C ARG A 53 -1.15 4.07 -11.02
N ILE A 54 -0.21 3.16 -11.23
CA ILE A 54 1.21 3.41 -11.01
C ILE A 54 1.74 4.21 -12.20
N ASP A 55 2.12 5.45 -11.97
CA ASP A 55 2.68 6.30 -13.01
C ASP A 55 4.20 6.13 -13.14
N LYS A 56 4.90 5.95 -12.01
CA LYS A 56 6.35 5.75 -11.96
C LYS A 56 6.76 4.87 -10.79
N GLU A 57 7.80 4.07 -11.00
CA GLU A 57 8.51 3.37 -9.93
C GLU A 57 9.93 3.93 -9.82
N LEU A 58 10.34 4.29 -8.61
CA LEU A 58 11.67 4.78 -8.31
C LEU A 58 12.28 3.93 -7.20
N PRO A 59 13.63 3.85 -7.13
CA PRO A 59 14.30 3.40 -5.91
C PRO A 59 13.81 4.21 -4.71
N LEU A 60 13.67 3.57 -3.54
CA LEU A 60 13.26 4.27 -2.31
C LEU A 60 14.22 5.42 -1.95
N ILE A 61 15.51 5.26 -2.26
CA ILE A 61 16.58 6.23 -2.03
C ILE A 61 17.20 6.62 -3.38
N GLY A 62 17.48 7.92 -3.60
CA GLY A 62 17.98 8.43 -4.89
C GLY A 62 19.39 7.94 -5.26
N VAL A 63 19.71 7.95 -6.56
CA VAL A 63 20.94 7.42 -7.19
C VAL A 63 22.25 8.15 -6.76
N ASN A 64 22.20 9.11 -5.82
CA ASN A 64 23.37 9.91 -5.42
C ASN A 64 23.86 9.63 -4.00
N GLN A 65 23.47 8.51 -3.39
CA GLN A 65 24.13 8.03 -2.19
C GLN A 65 24.78 6.68 -2.52
N THR A 66 26.01 6.75 -3.02
CA THR A 66 27.02 5.74 -2.69
C THR A 66 26.96 5.53 -1.18
N THR A 67 26.39 4.41 -0.76
CA THR A 67 26.64 3.87 0.57
C THR A 67 28.12 3.55 0.63
N ASN A 68 28.91 4.51 1.10
CA ASN A 68 30.21 4.22 1.69
C ASN A 68 29.95 3.67 3.10
N ASP A 69 30.58 2.52 3.35
CA ASP A 69 30.67 1.71 4.57
C ASP A 69 29.39 1.05 5.12
#